data_AF-A0A552ZP56-F1
#
_entry.id   AF-A0A552ZP56-F1
#
_cell.length_a   1.000
_cell.length_b   1.000
_cell.length_c   1.000
_cell.angle_alpha   90.00
_cell.angle_beta   90.00
_cell.angle_gamma   90.00
#
_symmetry.space_group_name_H-M   'P 1'
#
loop_
_entity.id
_entity.type
_entity.pdbx_description
1 polymer ?
#
loop_
_entity_poly.entity_id
_entity_poly.type
_entity_poly.pdbx_seq_one_letter_code
_entity_poly.pdbx_strand_id
1 'polypeptide(L)' 'MDADALYEMSGVVYTYDELVADVEAEAATLPPETWRSGVWDLNDYLIESMQVGIIKKLDPADDSDEQQ' A
#
# COMPACT_ATOMS: atom_id res chain seq x y z
N MET A 1 -0.95 -6.53 17.88
CA MET A 1 -0.66 -5.43 16.95
C MET A 1 0.75 -5.72 16.45
N ASP A 2 0.86 -6.25 15.24
CA ASP A 2 2.15 -6.57 14.61
C ASP A 2 2.92 -5.26 14.44
N ALA A 3 3.91 -5.05 15.30
CA ALA A 3 4.55 -3.74 15.49
C ALA A 3 5.55 -3.36 14.39
N ASP A 4 5.72 -4.19 13.36
CA ASP A 4 6.72 -4.03 12.31
C ASP A 4 6.19 -4.39 10.91
N ALA A 5 4.88 -4.26 10.66
CA ALA A 5 4.36 -4.44 9.31
C ALA A 5 4.87 -3.31 8.39
N LEU A 6 5.75 -3.67 7.46
CA LEU A 6 6.26 -2.79 6.42
C LEU A 6 5.50 -3.03 5.12
N TYR A 7 5.47 -2.03 4.25
CA TYR A 7 4.77 -2.08 2.98
C TYR A 7 5.69 -1.60 1.87
N GLU A 8 5.82 -2.37 0.80
CA GLU A 8 6.55 -1.97 -0.40
C GLU A 8 5.56 -1.47 -1.45
N MET A 9 5.79 -0.27 -1.97
CA MET A 9 5.10 0.28 -3.13
C MET A 9 6.14 0.83 -4.10
N SER A 10 6.13 0.37 -5.35
CA SER A 10 7.10 0.78 -6.38
C SER A 10 8.58 0.60 -5.97
N GLY A 11 8.90 -0.39 -5.14
CA GLY A 11 10.25 -0.67 -4.64
C GLY A 11 10.73 0.23 -3.49
N VAL A 12 9.85 1.08 -2.96
CA VAL A 12 10.11 1.88 -1.76
C VAL A 12 9.36 1.25 -0.59
N VAL A 13 10.05 1.11 0.54
CA VAL A 13 9.50 0.52 1.76
C VAL A 13 9.02 1.62 2.70
N TYR A 14 7.78 1.49 3.14
CA TYR A 14 7.08 2.42 4.01
C TYR A 14 6.56 1.70 5.24
N THR A 15 6.50 2.41 6.37
CA THR A 15 5.58 2.02 7.44
C THR A 15 4.13 2.25 7.02
N TYR A 16 3.16 1.67 7.74
CA TYR A 16 1.74 1.89 7.45
C TYR A 16 1.38 3.39 7.42
N ASP A 17 1.83 4.16 8.41
CA ASP A 17 1.53 5.60 8.51
C ASP A 17 2.18 6.40 7.36
N GLU A 18 3.41 6.05 6.97
CA GLU A 18 4.09 6.69 5.84
C GLU A 18 3.42 6.35 4.50
N LEU A 19 3.05 5.09 4.30
CA LEU A 19 2.33 4.66 3.10
C LEU A 19 1.01 5.42 2.97
N VAL A 20 0.24 5.50 4.05
CA VAL A 20 -1.03 6.25 4.08
C VAL A 20 -0.81 7.71 3.71
N ALA A 21 0.19 8.35 4.31
CA ALA A 21 0.49 9.76 4.04
C ALA A 21 0.91 9.99 2.57
N ASP A 22 1.73 9.11 2.00
CA ASP A 22 2.20 9.20 0.62
C ASP A 22 1.04 9.00 -0.36
N VAL A 23 0.24 7.95 -0.16
CA VAL A 23 -0.93 7.63 -0.99
C VAL A 23 -1.99 8.72 -0.92
N GLU A 24 -2.28 9.28 0.26
CA GLU A 24 -3.20 10.42 0.37
C GLU A 24 -2.66 11.68 -0.33
N ALA A 25 -1.36 11.93 -0.25
CA ALA A 25 -0.73 13.05 -0.94
C ALA A 25 -0.84 12.89 -2.47
N GLU A 26 -0.59 11.69 -3.00
CA GLU A 26 -0.78 11.40 -4.43
C GLU A 26 -2.24 11.56 -4.84
N ALA A 27 -3.16 10.95 -4.09
CA ALA A 27 -4.59 11.00 -4.37
C ALA A 27 -5.15 12.43 -4.37
N ALA A 28 -4.65 13.31 -3.50
CA ALA A 28 -5.04 14.72 -3.45
C ALA A 28 -4.64 15.50 -4.73
N THR A 29 -3.68 15.01 -5.51
CA THR A 29 -3.29 15.63 -6.79
C THR A 29 -4.10 15.14 -7.98
N LEU A 30 -4.85 14.04 -7.83
CA LEU A 30 -5.58 13.40 -8.91
C LEU A 30 -7.05 13.90 -8.96
N PRO A 31 -7.60 14.08 -10.18
CA PRO A 31 -9.00 14.46 -10.32
C PRO A 31 -9.93 13.30 -9.91
N PRO A 32 -11.14 13.61 -9.43
CA PRO A 32 -12.08 12.58 -8.97
C PRO A 32 -12.46 11.56 -10.05
N GLU A 33 -12.41 11.95 -11.32
CA GLU A 33 -12.67 11.08 -12.48
C GLU A 33 -11.69 9.89 -12.60
N THR A 34 -10.53 9.97 -11.94
CA THR A 34 -9.57 8.87 -11.87
C THR A 34 -10.09 7.72 -11.01
N TRP A 35 -11.00 7.99 -10.05
CA TRP A 35 -11.51 6.99 -9.12
C TRP A 35 -12.75 6.29 -9.68
N ARG A 36 -12.87 4.99 -9.44
CA ARG A 36 -13.93 4.12 -9.96
C ARG A 36 -15.35 4.64 -9.69
N SER A 37 -15.57 5.27 -8.54
CA SER A 37 -16.85 5.85 -8.12
C SER A 37 -16.85 7.38 -8.10
N GLY A 38 -15.82 8.03 -8.65
CA GLY A 38 -15.67 9.49 -8.55
C GLY A 38 -15.26 9.98 -7.16
N VAL A 39 -15.02 9.07 -6.22
CA VAL A 39 -14.74 9.33 -4.80
C VAL A 39 -13.49 8.57 -4.42
N TRP A 40 -12.56 9.27 -3.77
CA TRP A 40 -11.37 8.67 -3.18
C TRP A 40 -11.72 7.96 -1.87
N ASP A 41 -11.34 6.69 -1.76
CA ASP A 41 -11.38 5.91 -0.52
C ASP A 41 -10.03 5.22 -0.35
N LEU A 42 -9.27 5.70 0.63
CA LEU A 42 -7.94 5.18 0.96
C LEU A 42 -8.00 3.69 1.32
N ASN A 43 -9.02 3.26 2.08
CA ASN A 43 -9.09 1.87 2.54
C ASN A 43 -9.33 0.93 1.35
N ASP A 44 -10.28 1.30 0.48
CA ASP A 44 -10.57 0.54 -0.75
C ASP A 44 -9.33 0.48 -1.65
N TYR A 45 -8.66 1.61 -1.85
CA TYR A 45 -7.43 1.67 -2.64
C TYR A 45 -6.32 0.78 -2.08
N LEU A 46 -6.07 0.81 -0.76
CA LEU A 46 -5.04 -0.03 -0.14
C LEU A 46 -5.38 -1.52 -0.31
N ILE A 47 -6.64 -1.91 -0.09
CA ILE A 47 -7.10 -3.29 -0.26
C ILE A 47 -6.94 -3.74 -1.71
N GLU A 48 -7.46 -2.99 -2.67
CA GLU A 48 -7.36 -3.32 -4.09
C GLU A 48 -5.89 -3.38 -4.52
N SER A 49 -5.08 -2.40 -4.13
CA SER A 49 -3.65 -2.34 -4.46
C SER A 49 -2.86 -3.52 -3.90
N MET A 50 -3.21 -4.00 -2.70
CA MET A 50 -2.63 -5.24 -2.15
C MET A 50 -3.10 -6.49 -2.91
N GLN A 51 -4.37 -6.54 -3.34
CA GLN A 51 -4.90 -7.67 -4.11
C GLN A 51 -4.28 -7.79 -5.50
N VAL A 52 -4.00 -6.65 -6.16
CA VAL A 52 -3.36 -6.63 -7.49
C VAL A 52 -1.83 -6.65 -7.43
N GLY A 53 -1.25 -6.57 -6.23
CA GLY A 53 0.20 -6.63 -6.00
C GLY A 53 0.96 -5.34 -6.27
N ILE A 54 0.27 -4.19 -6.32
CA ILE A 54 0.89 -2.85 -6.37
C ILE A 54 1.56 -2.53 -5.04
N ILE A 55 0.85 -2.83 -3.94
CA ILE A 55 1.35 -2.69 -2.57
C ILE A 55 1.60 -4.08 -2.02
N LYS A 56 2.80 -4.35 -1.53
CA LYS A 56 3.14 -5.63 -0.89
C LYS A 56 3.33 -5.41 0.59
N LYS A 57 2.62 -6.19 1.40
CA LYS A 57 2.90 -6.24 2.83
C LYS A 57 4.15 -7.11 3.03
N LEU A 58 5.20 -6.50 3.57
CA LEU A 58 6.40 -7.19 4.01
C LEU A 58 6.16 -7.69 5.44
N ASP A 59 6.16 -9.00 5.61
CA ASP A 59 6.11 -9.58 6.94
C ASP A 59 7.54 -9.65 7.51
N PRO A 60 7.80 -9.12 8.72
CA PRO A 60 9.13 -9.19 9.34
C PRO A 60 9.58 -10.64 9.64
N ALA A 61 8.70 -11.64 9.51
CA ALA A 61 9.03 -13.06 9.66
C ALA A 61 9.28 -13.80 8.32
N ASP A 62 9.10 -13.16 7.16
CA ASP A 62 9.28 -13.79 5.84
C ASP A 62 10.74 -13.81 5.35
N ASP A 63 11.70 -13.83 6.28
CA ASP A 63 13.09 -14.24 6.05
C ASP A 63 13.22 -15.77 6.29
N SER A 64 12.21 -16.53 5.86
CA SER A 64 12.14 -17.98 5.99
C SER A 64 12.15 -18.63 4.61
N ASP A 65 13.35 -18.82 4.06
CA ASP A 65 13.74 -19.90 3.14
C ASP A 65 12.76 -20.33 2.03
N GLU A 66 12.95 -19.84 0.80
CA GLU A 66 12.76 -20.66 -0.41
C GLU A 66 13.89 -20.39 -1.43
N GLN A 67 15.10 -20.87 -1.10
CA GLN A 67 16.01 -21.37 -2.13
C GLN A 67 15.71 -22.86 -2.35
N GLN A 68 15.04 -23.19 -3.46
CA GLN A 68 15.05 -24.54 -4.03
C GLN A 68 15.67 -24.51 -5.43
#